data_AF-A0A381XE31-F1
#
_entry.id   AF-A0A381XE31-F1
#
_cell.length_a   1.000
_cell.length_b   1.000
_cell.length_c   1.000
_cell.angle_alpha   90.00
_cell.angle_beta   90.00
_cell.angle_gamma   90.00
#
_symmetry.space_group_name_H-M   'P 1'
#
loop_
_entity.id
_entity.type
_entity.pdbx_description
1 polymer ?
#
loop_
_entity_poly.entity_id
_entity_poly.type
_entity_poly.pdbx_seq_one_letter_code
_entity_poly.pdbx_strand_id
1 'polypeptide(L)'
;MKQVAPKKPIADRWTWMENRIDPDVVVLTEAKVPETGPPGDWSAIWHPGGVGKTRPWGTVVASRGVDLTEITEIRRRFRSVPLQFEWPAVVHAADVLVDHERWGTVIGLYGITLGPDGTSIGSGKYSVEILMEQLNPLLRSDRRERLIVAGDFNLTPKGMIGLADDFGLVDLTASTADSRPPLDGCTGCDSGDTCGHMWTHRNTDQPGAKAQNIDYILA
;
A
#
# COMPACT_ATOMS: atom_id res chain seq x y z
N MET A 1 10.41 -22.54 8.88
CA MET A 1 10.41 -21.81 10.18
C MET A 1 9.49 -20.59 10.01
N LYS A 2 8.20 -20.70 10.37
CA LYS A 2 7.15 -19.67 10.11
C LYS A 2 6.92 -18.77 11.34
N GLN A 3 8.00 -18.12 11.79
CA GLN A 3 7.92 -16.95 12.67
C GLN A 3 9.15 -16.10 12.38
N VAL A 4 8.96 -14.96 11.71
CA VAL A 4 10.06 -14.05 11.40
C VAL A 4 9.83 -12.76 12.16
N ALA A 5 10.65 -12.63 13.21
CA ALA A 5 10.86 -11.51 14.10
C ALA A 5 9.74 -11.18 15.13
N PRO A 6 10.09 -10.97 16.41
CA PRO A 6 9.16 -10.42 17.40
C PRO A 6 8.78 -8.99 17.02
N LYS A 7 7.65 -8.52 17.55
CA LYS A 7 7.19 -7.15 17.33
C LYS A 7 8.28 -6.14 17.71
N LYS A 8 8.75 -5.38 16.73
CA LYS A 8 9.77 -4.34 16.94
C LYS A 8 9.15 -2.99 17.33
N PRO A 9 9.82 -2.21 18.19
CA PRO A 9 9.53 -0.79 18.38
C PRO A 9 9.42 -0.04 17.04
N ILE A 10 8.70 1.09 17.02
CA ILE A 10 8.50 1.86 15.78
C ILE A 10 9.85 2.36 15.25
N ALA A 11 10.70 2.94 16.10
CA ALA A 11 12.02 3.44 15.71
C ALA A 11 12.88 2.34 15.06
N ASP A 12 12.98 1.17 15.70
CA ASP A 12 13.73 0.02 15.17
C ASP A 12 13.26 -0.42 13.78
N ARG A 13 11.96 -0.29 13.46
CA ARG A 13 11.43 -0.63 12.13
C ARG A 13 11.90 0.34 11.07
N TRP A 14 11.87 1.65 11.35
CA TRP A 14 12.39 2.67 10.44
C TRP A 14 13.89 2.50 10.21
N THR A 15 14.67 2.33 11.27
CA THR A 15 16.12 2.05 11.18
C THR A 15 16.41 0.77 10.41
N TRP A 16 15.60 -0.27 10.57
CA TRP A 16 15.77 -1.50 9.80
C TRP A 16 15.50 -1.28 8.31
N MET A 17 14.41 -0.59 7.93
CA MET A 17 14.10 -0.30 6.52
C MET A 17 15.23 0.50 5.87
N GLU A 18 15.71 1.54 6.56
CA GLU A 18 16.84 2.37 6.13
C GLU A 18 18.09 1.52 5.87
N ASN A 19 18.51 0.70 6.83
CA ASN A 19 19.80 0.01 6.75
C ASN A 19 19.78 -1.31 5.97
N ARG A 20 18.60 -1.86 5.67
CA ARG A 20 18.46 -3.20 5.06
C ARG A 20 17.81 -3.20 3.70
N ILE A 21 16.89 -2.28 3.46
CA ILE A 21 16.23 -2.13 2.16
C ILE A 21 16.83 -0.94 1.43
N ASP A 22 17.17 0.14 2.15
CA ASP A 22 17.66 1.40 1.59
C ASP A 22 16.74 1.99 0.49
N PRO A 23 15.40 2.08 0.71
CA PRO A 23 14.49 2.53 -0.33
C PRO A 23 14.44 4.06 -0.43
N ASP A 24 14.15 4.57 -1.63
CA ASP A 24 13.86 5.99 -1.88
C ASP A 24 12.45 6.37 -1.41
N VAL A 25 11.48 5.48 -1.62
CA VAL A 25 10.06 5.65 -1.24
C VAL A 25 9.53 4.37 -0.62
N VAL A 26 8.75 4.49 0.44
CA VAL A 26 8.03 3.40 1.09
C VAL A 26 6.55 3.73 1.24
N VAL A 27 5.73 2.69 1.11
CA VAL A 27 4.33 2.70 1.51
C VAL A 27 4.15 1.75 2.68
N LEU A 28 3.57 2.26 3.77
CA LEU A 28 3.33 1.49 4.98
C LEU A 28 1.84 1.54 5.33
N THR A 29 1.23 0.37 5.51
CA THR A 29 -0.16 0.23 5.96
C THR A 29 -0.22 -0.16 7.44
N GLU A 30 -1.34 0.12 8.10
CA GLU A 30 -1.50 -0.02 9.56
C GLU A 30 -0.35 0.62 10.36
N ALA A 31 0.21 1.69 9.81
CA ALA A 31 1.45 2.28 10.29
C ALA A 31 1.19 3.51 11.15
N LYS A 32 2.20 3.81 11.97
CA LYS A 32 2.26 5.03 12.76
C LYS A 32 3.58 5.72 12.49
N VAL A 33 3.52 7.04 12.34
CA VAL A 33 4.69 7.91 12.43
C VAL A 33 4.92 8.24 13.92
N PRO A 34 6.17 8.32 14.41
CA PRO A 34 6.45 8.77 15.77
C PRO A 34 5.80 10.13 16.07
N GLU A 35 5.46 10.41 17.33
CA GLU A 35 4.84 11.69 17.73
C GLU A 35 5.75 12.89 17.45
N THR A 36 7.06 12.68 17.44
CA THR A 36 8.07 13.68 17.09
C THR A 36 8.21 13.91 15.57
N GLY A 37 7.43 13.22 14.75
CA GLY A 37 7.52 13.22 13.29
C GLY A 37 8.32 12.04 12.73
N PRO A 38 8.48 11.98 11.39
CA PRO A 38 9.30 10.98 10.72
C PRO A 38 10.75 11.03 11.23
N PRO A 39 11.42 9.87 11.42
CA PRO A 39 12.77 9.84 11.95
C PRO A 39 13.82 10.28 10.90
N GLY A 40 14.90 10.91 11.35
CA GLY A 40 16.07 11.20 10.49
C GLY A 40 15.73 12.05 9.26
N ASP A 41 16.25 11.61 8.11
CA ASP A 41 16.08 12.30 6.81
C ASP A 41 14.79 11.86 6.07
N TRP A 42 13.87 11.18 6.76
CA TRP A 42 12.61 10.79 6.16
C TRP A 42 11.64 11.97 6.07
N SER A 43 10.97 12.10 4.94
CA SER A 43 9.75 12.88 4.79
C SER A 43 8.56 11.93 4.69
N ALA A 44 7.40 12.30 5.24
CA ALA A 44 6.22 11.43 5.16
C ALA A 44 4.92 12.21 5.01
N ILE A 45 3.97 11.58 4.34
CA ILE A 45 2.57 11.97 4.22
C ILE A 45 1.75 10.92 4.98
N TRP A 46 0.98 11.39 5.96
CA TRP A 46 0.09 10.56 6.77
C TRP A 46 -1.01 11.41 7.41
N HIS A 47 -2.05 10.76 7.91
CA HIS A 47 -3.07 11.43 8.73
C HIS A 47 -2.69 11.41 10.23
N PRO A 48 -2.40 12.55 10.87
CA PRO A 48 -2.12 12.61 12.30
C PRO A 48 -3.30 12.08 13.12
N GLY A 49 -3.02 11.24 14.12
CA GLY A 49 -4.06 10.62 14.96
C GLY A 49 -4.71 9.36 14.38
N GLY A 50 -4.37 8.98 13.14
CA GLY A 50 -4.84 7.74 12.51
C GLY A 50 -6.21 7.86 11.83
N VAL A 51 -6.93 6.74 11.74
CA VAL A 51 -8.11 6.55 10.89
C VAL A 51 -9.39 6.43 11.72
N GLY A 52 -10.36 7.31 11.46
CA GLY A 52 -11.60 7.37 12.24
C GLY A 52 -11.34 7.69 13.72
N LYS A 53 -12.28 7.32 14.61
CA LYS A 53 -12.19 7.68 16.04
C LYS A 53 -11.31 6.76 16.89
N THR A 54 -11.03 5.54 16.42
CA THR A 54 -10.50 4.46 17.26
C THR A 54 -9.22 3.82 16.76
N ARG A 55 -8.79 4.07 15.51
CA ARG A 55 -7.60 3.44 14.94
C ARG A 55 -6.46 4.44 14.94
N PRO A 56 -5.48 4.33 15.86
CA PRO A 56 -4.38 5.29 15.97
C PRO A 56 -3.29 5.09 14.91
N TRP A 57 -3.64 4.47 13.77
CA TRP A 57 -2.77 4.08 12.68
C TRP A 57 -3.45 4.38 11.34
N GLY A 58 -2.69 4.39 10.26
CA GLY A 58 -3.20 4.63 8.91
C GLY A 58 -2.23 4.17 7.83
N THR A 59 -2.35 4.77 6.65
CA THR A 59 -1.39 4.60 5.54
C THR A 59 -0.37 5.73 5.61
N VAL A 60 0.88 5.41 5.36
CA VAL A 60 2.00 6.36 5.32
C VAL A 60 2.70 6.19 3.98
N VAL A 61 2.88 7.30 3.25
CA VAL A 61 3.79 7.35 2.10
C VAL A 61 4.98 8.18 2.55
N ALA A 62 6.17 7.59 2.58
CA ALA A 62 7.37 8.27 3.04
C ALA A 62 8.52 8.12 2.06
N SER A 63 9.43 9.09 2.05
CA SER A 63 10.60 9.14 1.18
C SER A 63 11.85 9.50 1.94
N ARG A 64 13.00 9.15 1.35
CA ARG A 64 14.32 9.55 1.80
C ARG A 64 15.18 9.80 0.56
N GLY A 65 15.78 10.98 0.46
CA GLY A 65 16.59 11.37 -0.70
C GLY A 65 15.82 11.87 -1.92
N VAL A 66 14.48 11.80 -1.91
CA VAL A 66 13.59 12.40 -2.92
C VAL A 66 12.44 13.15 -2.26
N ASP A 67 11.90 14.16 -2.93
CA ASP A 67 10.80 14.96 -2.41
C ASP A 67 9.44 14.32 -2.71
N LEU A 68 8.49 14.50 -1.78
CA LEU A 68 7.09 14.11 -1.97
C LEU A 68 6.19 15.35 -1.94
N THR A 69 5.26 15.42 -2.87
CA THR A 69 4.17 16.41 -2.86
C THR A 69 2.83 15.70 -2.82
N GLU A 70 2.08 15.87 -1.72
CA GLU A 70 0.75 15.25 -1.60
C GLU A 70 -0.21 15.80 -2.66
N ILE A 71 -0.95 14.90 -3.28
CA ILE A 71 -1.96 15.19 -4.29
C ILE A 71 -3.33 15.08 -3.62
N THR A 72 -4.05 16.20 -3.59
CA THR A 72 -5.43 16.26 -3.10
C THR A 72 -6.42 16.63 -4.21
N GLU A 73 -5.93 17.07 -5.36
CA GLU A 73 -6.72 17.38 -6.54
C GLU A 73 -5.94 17.19 -7.84
N ILE A 74 -6.65 16.91 -8.93
CA ILE A 74 -6.10 16.85 -10.29
C ILE A 74 -6.50 18.11 -11.05
N ARG A 75 -5.52 18.95 -11.33
CA ARG A 75 -5.69 20.13 -12.18
C ARG A 75 -5.86 19.73 -13.63
N ARG A 76 -6.98 20.12 -14.22
CA ARG A 76 -7.27 20.06 -15.67
C ARG A 76 -7.37 21.47 -16.21
N ARG A 77 -7.27 21.64 -17.53
CA ARG A 77 -7.20 22.94 -18.23
C ARG A 77 -8.22 23.98 -17.75
N PHE A 78 -9.43 23.57 -17.37
CA PHE A 78 -10.52 24.49 -16.96
C PHE A 78 -11.11 24.17 -15.58
N ARG A 79 -10.61 23.17 -14.86
CA ARG A 79 -11.16 22.76 -13.56
C ARG A 79 -10.16 21.95 -12.75
N SER A 80 -10.21 22.04 -11.43
CA SER A 80 -9.63 21.05 -10.54
C SER A 80 -10.68 19.97 -10.22
N VAL A 81 -10.26 18.72 -10.23
CA VAL A 81 -11.07 17.58 -9.78
C VAL A 81 -10.48 17.10 -8.45
N PRO A 82 -11.16 17.29 -7.30
CA PRO A 82 -10.64 16.83 -6.03
C PRO A 82 -10.54 15.30 -5.99
N LEU A 83 -9.53 14.79 -5.31
CA LEU A 83 -9.47 13.38 -4.92
C LEU A 83 -10.30 13.24 -3.65
N GLN A 84 -11.47 12.63 -3.79
CA GLN A 84 -12.39 12.39 -2.68
C GLN A 84 -12.38 10.92 -2.35
N PHE A 85 -11.84 10.61 -1.18
CA PHE A 85 -11.76 9.25 -0.67
C PHE A 85 -12.80 9.06 0.41
N GLU A 86 -13.80 8.22 0.14
CA GLU A 86 -14.90 7.95 1.07
C GLU A 86 -14.56 6.82 2.03
N TRP A 87 -15.10 6.89 3.25
CA TRP A 87 -14.97 5.79 4.20
C TRP A 87 -15.43 4.47 3.56
N PRO A 88 -14.71 3.35 3.73
CA PRO A 88 -13.57 3.15 4.62
C PRO A 88 -12.20 3.31 3.91
N ALA A 89 -11.88 4.54 3.51
CA ALA A 89 -10.61 4.87 2.87
C ALA A 89 -9.45 5.13 3.86
N VAL A 90 -8.31 4.52 3.57
CA VAL A 90 -7.01 4.92 4.13
C VAL A 90 -6.00 4.96 3.00
N VAL A 91 -5.94 6.11 2.33
CA VAL A 91 -5.19 6.29 1.09
C VAL A 91 -4.50 7.65 1.08
N HIS A 92 -3.28 7.67 0.56
CA HIS A 92 -2.55 8.91 0.26
C HIS A 92 -1.95 8.79 -1.13
N ALA A 93 -2.00 9.86 -1.91
CA ALA A 93 -1.39 9.97 -3.23
C ALA A 93 -0.34 11.07 -3.20
N ALA A 94 0.84 10.81 -3.74
CA ALA A 94 1.95 11.76 -3.75
C ALA A 94 2.70 11.71 -5.07
N ASP A 95 3.02 12.88 -5.62
CA ASP A 95 4.01 12.98 -6.67
C ASP A 95 5.40 12.83 -6.05
N VAL A 96 6.23 11.96 -6.65
CA VAL A 96 7.65 11.82 -6.33
C VAL A 96 8.42 12.77 -7.24
N LEU A 97 9.21 13.66 -6.65
CA LEU A 97 10.04 14.60 -7.40
C LEU A 97 11.51 14.21 -7.34
N VAL A 98 12.15 14.14 -8.50
CA VAL A 98 13.60 13.96 -8.67
C VAL A 98 14.11 15.19 -9.39
N ASP A 99 15.15 15.84 -8.84
CA ASP A 99 15.66 17.12 -9.35
C ASP A 99 14.56 18.19 -9.52
N HIS A 100 13.58 18.19 -8.60
CA HIS A 100 12.39 19.05 -8.60
C HIS A 100 11.41 18.84 -9.77
N GLU A 101 11.59 17.81 -10.58
CA GLU A 101 10.65 17.41 -11.63
C GLU A 101 9.85 16.16 -11.22
N ARG A 102 8.58 16.10 -11.63
CA ARG A 102 7.71 14.95 -11.35
C ARG A 102 8.24 13.72 -12.08
N TRP A 103 8.77 12.76 -11.33
CA TRP A 103 9.19 11.46 -11.86
C TRP A 103 7.99 10.54 -12.07
N GLY A 104 7.07 10.49 -11.10
CA GLY A 104 5.89 9.61 -11.09
C GLY A 104 5.00 9.90 -9.88
N THR A 105 3.91 9.15 -9.76
CA THR A 105 2.96 9.26 -8.65
C THR A 105 2.90 7.94 -7.89
N VAL A 106 3.06 7.98 -6.56
CA VAL A 106 2.91 6.83 -5.68
C VAL A 106 1.65 6.99 -4.85
N ILE A 107 0.87 5.92 -4.76
CA ILE A 107 -0.37 5.85 -4.02
C ILE A 107 -0.23 4.75 -2.98
N GLY A 108 -0.29 5.14 -1.71
CA GLY A 108 -0.44 4.19 -0.63
C GLY A 108 -1.91 3.85 -0.44
N LEU A 109 -2.27 2.57 -0.51
CA LEU A 109 -3.64 2.09 -0.38
C LEU A 109 -3.69 0.99 0.69
N TYR A 110 -4.61 1.13 1.65
CA TYR A 110 -4.91 0.07 2.59
C TYR A 110 -6.36 -0.40 2.42
N GLY A 111 -6.51 -1.67 2.03
CA GLY A 111 -7.78 -2.36 1.89
C GLY A 111 -8.32 -2.77 3.26
N ILE A 112 -8.78 -1.80 4.04
CA ILE A 112 -9.34 -2.07 5.37
C ILE A 112 -10.53 -3.05 5.27
N THR A 113 -10.61 -3.99 6.22
CA THR A 113 -11.56 -5.12 6.14
C THR A 113 -12.98 -4.80 6.61
N LEU A 114 -13.46 -3.59 6.37
CA LEU A 114 -14.76 -3.11 6.82
C LEU A 114 -15.74 -2.95 5.64
N GLY A 115 -17.01 -3.21 5.91
CA GLY A 115 -18.11 -2.90 5.01
C GLY A 115 -18.61 -1.45 5.14
N PRO A 116 -19.64 -1.06 4.37
CA PRO A 116 -20.21 0.28 4.35
C PRO A 116 -20.70 0.77 5.72
N ASP A 117 -21.20 -0.13 6.55
CA ASP A 117 -21.71 0.14 7.90
C ASP A 117 -20.61 0.17 8.97
N GLY A 118 -19.34 -0.03 8.57
CA GLY A 118 -18.20 -0.10 9.47
C GLY A 118 -18.04 -1.43 10.21
N THR A 119 -18.82 -2.46 9.88
CA THR A 119 -18.63 -3.81 10.42
C THR A 119 -17.53 -4.55 9.68
N SER A 120 -16.84 -5.47 10.37
CA SER A 120 -15.78 -6.26 9.75
C SER A 120 -16.36 -7.33 8.82
N ILE A 121 -15.87 -7.35 7.59
CA ILE A 121 -16.21 -8.35 6.57
C ILE A 121 -15.02 -9.29 6.27
N GLY A 122 -13.91 -9.14 7.00
CA GLY A 122 -12.74 -10.05 6.95
C GLY A 122 -11.92 -10.00 5.65
N SER A 123 -12.21 -9.08 4.74
CA SER A 123 -11.45 -8.87 3.50
C SER A 123 -11.50 -7.40 3.09
N GLY A 124 -10.50 -6.94 2.36
CA GLY A 124 -10.47 -5.58 1.81
C GLY A 124 -11.32 -5.39 0.55
N LYS A 125 -12.09 -6.41 0.11
CA LYS A 125 -12.81 -6.39 -1.17
C LYS A 125 -13.63 -5.12 -1.38
N TYR A 126 -14.46 -4.77 -0.39
CA TYR A 126 -15.32 -3.60 -0.47
C TYR A 126 -14.51 -2.28 -0.54
N SER A 127 -13.49 -2.15 0.30
CA SER A 127 -12.69 -0.91 0.38
C SER A 127 -11.79 -0.73 -0.84
N VAL A 128 -11.15 -1.80 -1.31
CA VAL A 128 -10.27 -1.77 -2.49
C VAL A 128 -11.05 -1.41 -3.74
N GLU A 129 -12.21 -2.03 -4.00
CA GLU A 129 -13.02 -1.73 -5.19
C GLU A 129 -13.40 -0.23 -5.24
N ILE A 130 -13.90 0.31 -4.12
CA ILE A 130 -14.27 1.74 -4.01
C ILE A 130 -13.05 2.65 -4.18
N LEU A 131 -11.94 2.32 -3.50
CA LEU A 131 -10.74 3.14 -3.55
C LEU A 131 -10.16 3.20 -4.95
N MET A 132 -10.08 2.07 -5.65
CA MET A 132 -9.60 2.01 -7.02
C MET A 132 -10.50 2.82 -7.97
N GLU A 133 -11.83 2.77 -7.79
CA GLU A 133 -12.75 3.65 -8.53
C GLU A 133 -12.51 5.13 -8.22
N GLN A 134 -12.21 5.48 -6.97
CA GLN A 134 -11.92 6.86 -6.57
C GLN A 134 -10.56 7.36 -7.09
N LEU A 135 -9.66 6.47 -7.52
CA LEU A 135 -8.43 6.81 -8.23
C LEU A 135 -8.67 7.14 -9.73
N ASN A 136 -9.89 6.98 -10.26
CA ASN A 136 -10.20 7.31 -11.65
C ASN A 136 -9.72 8.70 -12.13
N PRO A 137 -9.78 9.79 -11.33
CA PRO A 137 -9.25 11.08 -11.74
C PRO A 137 -7.75 11.05 -12.07
N LEU A 138 -6.97 10.28 -11.30
CA LEU A 138 -5.53 10.04 -11.50
C LEU A 138 -5.29 9.14 -12.72
N LEU A 139 -5.99 8.00 -12.78
CA LEU A 139 -5.88 7.01 -13.86
C LEU A 139 -6.31 7.59 -15.22
N ARG A 140 -7.13 8.65 -15.24
CA ARG A 140 -7.56 9.36 -16.45
C ARG A 140 -6.79 10.67 -16.69
N SER A 141 -5.64 10.86 -16.04
CA SER A 141 -4.76 12.01 -16.20
C SER A 141 -3.42 11.63 -16.83
N ASP A 142 -2.58 12.63 -17.07
CA ASP A 142 -1.18 12.45 -17.51
C ASP A 142 -0.31 11.67 -16.51
N ARG A 143 -0.76 11.51 -15.27
CA ARG A 143 -0.06 10.70 -14.25
C ARG A 143 -0.14 9.20 -14.50
N ARG A 144 -1.13 8.74 -15.27
CA ARG A 144 -1.34 7.31 -15.55
C ARG A 144 -0.08 6.62 -16.08
N GLU A 145 0.74 7.33 -16.86
CA GLU A 145 1.94 6.76 -17.49
C GLU A 145 3.00 6.29 -16.48
N ARG A 146 3.00 6.84 -15.26
CA ARG A 146 3.97 6.54 -14.20
C ARG A 146 3.28 6.62 -12.84
N LEU A 147 2.32 5.72 -12.63
CA LEU A 147 1.54 5.63 -11.40
C LEU A 147 1.79 4.28 -10.74
N ILE A 148 2.08 4.29 -9.45
CA ILE A 148 2.28 3.08 -8.65
C ILE A 148 1.26 3.09 -7.52
N VAL A 149 0.48 2.02 -7.38
CA VAL A 149 -0.40 1.78 -6.23
C VAL A 149 0.22 0.66 -5.40
N ALA A 150 0.46 0.89 -4.12
CA ALA A 150 1.03 -0.12 -3.25
C ALA A 150 0.34 -0.18 -1.89
N GLY A 151 0.42 -1.34 -1.24
CA GLY A 151 0.02 -1.53 0.15
C GLY A 151 -0.67 -2.87 0.40
N ASP A 152 -1.20 -3.03 1.61
CA ASP A 152 -1.96 -4.21 2.04
C ASP A 152 -3.43 -4.07 1.60
N PHE A 153 -3.84 -4.89 0.63
CA PHE A 153 -5.18 -4.88 0.07
C PHE A 153 -6.13 -5.77 0.87
N ASN A 154 -5.64 -6.59 1.81
CA ASN A 154 -6.40 -7.66 2.46
C ASN A 154 -7.20 -8.53 1.47
N LEU A 155 -6.60 -8.78 0.31
CA LEU A 155 -7.12 -9.64 -0.75
C LEU A 155 -6.11 -10.73 -1.05
N THR A 156 -6.54 -11.98 -1.09
CA THR A 156 -5.69 -13.07 -1.58
C THR A 156 -5.49 -12.94 -3.09
N PRO A 157 -4.53 -13.65 -3.70
CA PRO A 157 -4.31 -13.58 -5.16
C PRO A 157 -5.58 -13.83 -5.97
N LYS A 158 -6.45 -14.77 -5.54
CA LYS A 158 -7.75 -15.01 -6.17
C LYS A 158 -8.68 -13.78 -6.13
N GLY A 159 -8.63 -12.99 -5.07
CA GLY A 159 -9.40 -11.75 -4.95
C GLY A 159 -8.88 -10.61 -5.82
N MET A 160 -7.65 -10.72 -6.34
CA MET A 160 -7.04 -9.74 -7.25
C MET A 160 -7.25 -10.04 -8.73
N ILE A 161 -7.77 -11.23 -9.08
CA ILE A 161 -7.99 -11.63 -10.48
C ILE A 161 -8.89 -10.61 -11.17
N GLY A 162 -8.39 -10.03 -12.26
CA GLY A 162 -9.10 -9.01 -13.06
C GLY A 162 -9.05 -7.60 -12.47
N LEU A 163 -8.83 -7.43 -11.16
CA LEU A 163 -8.86 -6.11 -10.52
C LEU A 163 -7.82 -5.15 -11.12
N ALA A 164 -6.55 -5.55 -11.20
CA ALA A 164 -5.51 -4.68 -11.76
C ALA A 164 -5.79 -4.34 -13.24
N ASP A 165 -6.21 -5.34 -14.02
CA ASP A 165 -6.52 -5.22 -15.44
C ASP A 165 -7.70 -4.27 -15.71
N ASP A 166 -8.75 -4.31 -14.87
CA ASP A 166 -9.93 -3.44 -14.97
C ASP A 166 -9.57 -1.96 -14.85
N PHE A 167 -8.48 -1.63 -14.13
CA PHE A 167 -7.92 -0.28 -14.01
C PHE A 167 -6.74 -0.02 -14.97
N GLY A 168 -6.39 -1.01 -15.80
CA GLY A 168 -5.30 -0.93 -16.76
C GLY A 168 -3.93 -0.79 -16.10
N LEU A 169 -3.74 -1.46 -14.96
CA LEU A 169 -2.49 -1.60 -14.21
C LEU A 169 -2.01 -3.05 -14.26
N VAL A 170 -0.72 -3.26 -14.02
CA VAL A 170 -0.10 -4.57 -13.92
C VAL A 170 0.13 -4.90 -12.45
N ASP A 171 -0.35 -6.07 -12.00
CA ASP A 171 0.08 -6.63 -10.71
C ASP A 171 1.55 -7.08 -10.81
N LEU A 172 2.46 -6.28 -10.25
CA LEU A 172 3.89 -6.57 -10.27
C LEU A 172 4.23 -7.79 -9.42
N THR A 173 3.47 -8.05 -8.36
CA THR A 173 3.64 -9.25 -7.54
C THR A 173 3.35 -10.49 -8.39
N ALA A 174 2.22 -10.54 -9.09
CA ALA A 174 1.87 -11.68 -9.93
C ALA A 174 2.77 -11.81 -11.17
N SER A 175 3.05 -10.72 -11.88
CA SER A 175 3.85 -10.75 -13.12
C SER A 175 5.32 -11.12 -12.90
N THR A 176 5.86 -10.92 -11.70
CA THR A 176 7.21 -11.34 -11.33
C THR A 176 7.24 -12.66 -10.56
N ALA A 177 6.11 -13.36 -10.42
CA ALA A 177 6.02 -14.56 -9.59
C ALA A 177 7.04 -15.66 -9.98
N ASP A 178 7.26 -15.86 -11.28
CA ASP A 178 8.20 -16.86 -11.80
C ASP A 178 9.68 -16.53 -11.54
N SER A 179 9.97 -15.30 -11.11
CA SER A 179 11.34 -14.86 -10.76
C SER A 179 11.77 -15.25 -9.34
N ARG A 180 10.85 -15.82 -8.53
CA ARG A 180 11.11 -16.20 -7.15
C ARG A 180 10.75 -17.67 -6.87
N PRO A 181 11.37 -18.29 -5.85
CA PRO A 181 11.02 -19.65 -5.46
C PRO A 181 9.54 -19.75 -5.08
N PRO A 182 8.90 -20.91 -5.32
CA PRO A 182 7.54 -21.12 -4.85
C PRO A 182 7.41 -20.97 -3.33
N LEU A 183 6.29 -20.38 -2.91
CA LEU A 183 5.92 -20.12 -1.55
C LEU A 183 5.03 -21.26 -1.01
N ASP A 184 5.65 -22.14 -0.23
CA ASP A 184 4.97 -23.27 0.41
C ASP A 184 3.83 -22.84 1.36
N GLY A 185 2.64 -23.35 1.08
CA GLY A 185 1.42 -23.11 1.85
C GLY A 185 0.85 -21.70 1.69
N CYS A 186 1.13 -21.03 0.57
CA CYS A 186 0.46 -19.79 0.21
C CYS A 186 -1.06 -19.99 0.10
N THR A 187 -1.84 -19.17 0.80
CA THR A 187 -3.31 -19.29 0.76
C THR A 187 -3.95 -18.45 -0.33
N GLY A 188 -4.95 -19.01 -1.01
CA GLY A 188 -5.77 -18.26 -1.97
C GLY A 188 -5.09 -18.00 -3.32
N CYS A 189 -4.02 -18.73 -3.62
CA CYS A 189 -3.52 -18.94 -4.98
C CYS A 189 -3.96 -20.33 -5.46
N ASP A 190 -4.49 -20.43 -6.68
CA ASP A 190 -4.86 -21.73 -7.28
C ASP A 190 -3.62 -22.50 -7.81
N SER A 191 -2.41 -21.95 -7.58
CA SER A 191 -1.12 -22.47 -8.07
C SER A 191 -0.42 -23.48 -7.14
N GLY A 192 -0.95 -23.75 -5.94
CA GLY A 192 -0.35 -24.73 -5.01
C GLY A 192 1.15 -24.53 -4.78
N ASP A 193 1.93 -25.60 -4.84
CA ASP A 193 3.40 -25.62 -4.62
C ASP A 193 4.20 -24.96 -5.75
N THR A 194 3.56 -24.47 -6.82
CA THR A 194 4.20 -23.67 -7.87
C THR A 194 3.90 -22.17 -7.70
N CYS A 195 3.29 -21.78 -6.59
CA CYS A 195 2.95 -20.40 -6.31
C CYS A 195 4.20 -19.57 -6.02
N GLY A 196 4.72 -18.84 -6.99
CA GLY A 196 5.75 -17.85 -6.73
C GLY A 196 5.19 -16.54 -6.16
N HIS A 197 4.22 -16.50 -5.22
CA HIS A 197 3.75 -15.23 -4.61
C HIS A 197 4.59 -14.80 -3.40
N MET A 198 4.50 -13.54 -2.97
CA MET A 198 5.24 -13.06 -1.79
C MET A 198 4.57 -13.48 -0.49
N TRP A 199 5.37 -13.72 0.54
CA TRP A 199 4.84 -13.92 1.87
C TRP A 199 4.70 -12.58 2.60
N THR A 200 3.46 -12.18 2.84
CA THR A 200 3.13 -11.10 3.79
C THR A 200 3.36 -11.60 5.22
N HIS A 201 4.31 -10.96 5.89
CA HIS A 201 4.62 -11.27 7.28
C HIS A 201 3.68 -10.54 8.23
N ARG A 202 3.02 -11.29 9.12
CA ARG A 202 2.30 -10.69 10.24
C ARG A 202 3.30 -10.29 11.33
N ASN A 203 3.38 -9.00 11.63
CA ASN A 203 4.21 -8.46 12.72
C ASN A 203 3.54 -8.70 14.09
N THR A 204 3.54 -9.95 14.56
CA THR A 204 2.93 -10.39 15.82
C THR A 204 3.83 -11.36 16.56
N ASP A 205 3.69 -11.39 17.89
CA ASP A 205 4.36 -12.37 18.74
C ASP A 205 3.59 -13.72 18.80
N GLN A 206 2.42 -13.82 18.16
CA GLN A 206 1.62 -15.05 18.15
C GLN A 206 2.15 -16.09 17.14
N PRO A 207 2.24 -17.37 17.53
CA PRO A 207 2.62 -18.45 16.62
C PRO A 207 1.51 -18.74 15.60
N GLY A 208 1.87 -19.35 14.46
CA GLY A 208 0.90 -19.91 13.51
C GLY A 208 0.38 -18.94 12.44
N ALA A 209 1.12 -17.87 12.13
CA ALA A 209 0.80 -17.02 11.00
C ALA A 209 0.78 -17.84 9.69
N LYS A 210 -0.33 -17.75 8.95
CA LYS A 210 -0.46 -18.39 7.64
C LYS A 210 0.40 -17.64 6.63
N ALA A 211 0.94 -18.35 5.65
CA ALA A 211 1.55 -17.70 4.50
C ALA A 211 0.45 -17.12 3.61
N GLN A 212 0.39 -15.80 3.52
CA GLN A 212 -0.60 -15.07 2.73
C GLN A 212 0.13 -14.07 1.85
N ASN A 213 -0.41 -13.79 0.66
CA ASN A 213 -0.02 -12.67 -0.17
C ASN A 213 -1.18 -11.69 -0.18
N ILE A 214 -1.04 -10.59 0.55
CA ILE A 214 -2.08 -9.54 0.62
C ILE A 214 -1.51 -8.14 0.36
N ASP A 215 -0.18 -8.01 0.32
CA ASP A 215 0.51 -6.81 -0.12
C ASP A 215 0.73 -6.83 -1.63
N TYR A 216 0.41 -5.74 -2.29
CA TYR A 216 0.52 -5.61 -3.74
C TYR A 216 1.26 -4.34 -4.14
N ILE A 217 1.86 -4.40 -5.33
CA ILE A 217 2.35 -3.24 -6.06
C ILE A 217 1.73 -3.35 -7.47
N LEU A 218 0.94 -2.34 -7.84
CA LEU A 218 0.32 -2.18 -9.14
C LEU A 218 0.97 -1.02 -9.86
N ALA A 219 1.26 -1.16 -11.15
CA ALA A 219 1.89 -0.11 -11.97
C ALA A 219 1.39 -0.09 -13.42
#